data_AF-X0UBS1-F1
#
_entry.id   AF-X0UBS1-F1
#
_cell.length_a   1.000
_cell.length_b   1.000
_cell.length_c   1.000
_cell.angle_alpha   90.00
_cell.angle_beta   90.00
_cell.angle_gamma   90.00
#
_symmetry.space_group_name_H-M   'P 1'
#
loop_
_entity.id
_entity.type
_entity.pdbx_description
1 polymer ?
#
loop_
_entity_poly.entity_id
_entity_poly.type
_entity_poly.pdbx_seq_one_letter_code
_entity_poly.pdbx_strand_id
1 'polypeptide(L)'
;FAPNTIGIPYGKNKSMEIIKQLFDLGILFEHITDLKEIGQTYKNISQIEASYRDIKTPINIFLDDSINTSFLICQLNFRGSIKDKYTKELRDGITRVKSHIIDGKYSHLNAKEDASKVACITSLIRDNRLNIDIKGLKLDKKYIAKIKNINLPDEFNILNKLKVVSPESFHLWAIATKAI
;
A
#
# COMPACT_ATOMS: atom_id res chain seq x y z
N PHE A 1 -1.46 1.08 -9.26
CA PHE A 1 -0.80 1.82 -8.16
C PHE A 1 0.68 1.45 -8.11
N ALA A 2 1.50 2.10 -8.92
CA ALA A 2 2.96 1.91 -9.05
C ALA A 2 3.52 3.11 -9.86
N PRO A 3 3.54 4.31 -9.26
CA PRO A 3 3.72 5.58 -9.97
C PRO A 3 5.13 5.84 -10.53
N ASN A 4 6.13 5.02 -10.23
CA ASN A 4 7.44 5.08 -10.90
C ASN A 4 7.55 4.10 -12.08
N THR A 5 6.56 3.22 -12.26
CA THR A 5 6.61 2.13 -13.24
C THR A 5 5.33 2.07 -14.10
N ILE A 6 4.41 1.16 -13.79
CA ILE A 6 3.24 0.82 -14.61
C ILE A 6 1.96 1.57 -14.18
N GLY A 7 1.97 2.26 -13.05
CA GLY A 7 0.84 3.04 -12.55
C GLY A 7 0.69 4.41 -13.21
N ILE A 8 -0.19 5.24 -12.64
CA ILE A 8 -0.27 6.66 -13.00
C ILE A 8 1.03 7.34 -12.53
N PRO A 9 1.82 7.95 -13.44
CA PRO A 9 3.14 8.45 -13.09
C PRO A 9 3.09 9.72 -12.25
N TYR A 10 4.07 9.86 -11.35
CA TYR A 10 4.34 11.11 -10.64
C TYR A 10 4.68 12.26 -11.60
N GLY A 11 4.47 13.50 -11.15
CA GLY A 11 4.84 14.71 -11.87
C GLY A 11 4.01 14.97 -13.14
N LYS A 12 2.86 14.31 -13.29
CA LYS A 12 1.93 14.52 -14.43
C LYS A 12 0.68 15.30 -14.05
N ASN A 13 0.68 15.99 -12.90
CA ASN A 13 -0.49 16.67 -12.33
C ASN A 13 -1.70 15.72 -12.11
N LYS A 14 -1.40 14.43 -11.89
CA LYS A 14 -2.37 13.36 -11.69
C LYS A 14 -2.35 12.78 -10.27
N SER A 15 -2.02 13.62 -9.30
CA SER A 15 -1.92 13.27 -7.88
C SER A 15 -3.21 12.65 -7.36
N MET A 16 -4.36 13.21 -7.76
CA MET A 16 -5.68 12.70 -7.38
C MET A 16 -5.94 11.31 -7.95
N GLU A 17 -5.58 11.07 -9.21
CA GLU A 17 -5.77 9.77 -9.87
C GLU A 17 -4.88 8.69 -9.25
N ILE A 18 -3.67 9.01 -8.81
CA ILE A 18 -2.82 8.09 -8.04
C ILE A 18 -3.54 7.65 -6.75
N ILE A 19 -4.16 8.60 -6.04
CA ILE A 19 -4.87 8.29 -4.79
C ILE A 19 -6.23 7.63 -5.04
N LYS A 20 -6.92 7.92 -6.14
CA LYS A 20 -8.11 7.16 -6.56
C LYS A 20 -7.77 5.68 -6.78
N GLN A 21 -6.66 5.39 -7.46
CA GLN A 21 -6.19 4.00 -7.58
C GLN A 21 -5.95 3.35 -6.23
N LEU A 22 -5.40 4.07 -5.25
CA LEU A 22 -5.21 3.56 -3.90
C LEU A 22 -6.55 3.25 -3.21
N PHE A 23 -7.49 4.21 -3.26
CA PHE A 23 -8.82 4.07 -2.68
C PHE A 23 -9.57 2.86 -3.27
N ASP A 24 -9.58 2.72 -4.60
CA ASP A 24 -10.22 1.60 -5.28
C ASP A 24 -9.60 0.26 -4.86
N LEU A 25 -8.27 0.19 -4.72
CA LEU A 25 -7.57 -1.00 -4.20
C LEU A 25 -7.90 -1.28 -2.73
N GLY A 26 -8.08 -0.24 -1.91
CA GLY A 26 -8.50 -0.36 -0.52
C GLY A 26 -9.88 -0.99 -0.37
N ILE A 27 -10.80 -0.67 -1.28
CA ILE A 27 -12.12 -1.31 -1.38
C ILE A 27 -11.99 -2.75 -1.88
N LEU A 28 -11.27 -2.96 -2.99
CA LEU A 28 -11.11 -4.30 -3.58
C LEU A 28 -10.48 -5.29 -2.61
N PHE A 29 -9.57 -4.84 -1.73
CA PHE A 29 -8.97 -5.64 -0.66
C PHE A 29 -10.02 -6.38 0.18
N GLU A 30 -11.15 -5.73 0.51
CA GLU A 30 -12.20 -6.31 1.34
C GLU A 30 -12.94 -7.47 0.67
N HIS A 31 -12.80 -7.60 -0.66
CA HIS A 31 -13.48 -8.58 -1.47
C HIS A 31 -12.58 -9.72 -1.95
N ILE A 32 -11.29 -9.69 -1.60
CA ILE A 32 -10.37 -10.73 -2.07
C ILE A 32 -10.61 -12.03 -1.30
N THR A 33 -10.78 -13.11 -2.06
CA THR A 33 -10.99 -14.47 -1.54
C THR A 33 -9.83 -15.41 -1.88
N ASP A 34 -9.09 -15.16 -2.97
CA ASP A 34 -7.96 -15.98 -3.41
C ASP A 34 -6.76 -15.11 -3.81
N LEU A 35 -5.68 -15.19 -3.04
CA LEU A 35 -4.46 -14.43 -3.29
C LEU A 35 -3.65 -14.96 -4.49
N LYS A 36 -3.78 -16.24 -4.84
CA LYS A 36 -3.13 -16.83 -6.02
C LYS A 36 -3.73 -16.28 -7.29
N GLU A 37 -5.06 -16.17 -7.33
CA GLU A 37 -5.78 -15.58 -8.45
C GLU A 37 -5.37 -14.11 -8.67
N ILE A 38 -5.27 -13.33 -7.58
CA ILE A 38 -4.79 -11.95 -7.64
C ILE A 38 -3.34 -11.89 -8.12
N GLY A 39 -2.45 -12.75 -7.62
CA GLY A 39 -1.06 -12.81 -8.05
C GLY A 39 -0.92 -13.10 -9.54
N GLN A 40 -1.69 -14.06 -10.07
CA GLN A 40 -1.68 -14.41 -11.49
C GLN A 40 -2.27 -13.27 -12.35
N THR A 41 -3.37 -12.66 -11.90
CA THR A 41 -3.98 -11.51 -12.58
C THR A 41 -3.03 -10.33 -12.63
N TYR A 42 -2.38 -10.00 -11.51
CA TYR A 42 -1.38 -8.93 -11.46
C TYR A 42 -0.24 -9.20 -12.43
N LYS A 43 0.29 -10.42 -12.48
CA LYS A 43 1.34 -10.81 -13.43
C LYS A 43 0.92 -10.56 -14.88
N ASN A 44 -0.27 -10.98 -15.27
CA ASN A 44 -0.76 -10.82 -16.64
C ASN A 44 -0.98 -9.34 -16.98
N ILE A 45 -1.66 -8.58 -16.12
CA ILE A 45 -1.97 -7.18 -16.36
C ILE A 45 -0.71 -6.31 -16.34
N SER A 46 0.21 -6.55 -15.41
CA SER A 46 1.46 -5.79 -15.35
C SER A 46 2.34 -5.97 -16.58
N GLN A 47 2.36 -7.17 -17.18
CA GLN A 47 3.06 -7.42 -18.44
C GLN A 47 2.43 -6.64 -19.61
N ILE A 48 1.10 -6.61 -19.68
CA ILE A 48 0.37 -5.82 -20.70
C ILE A 48 0.68 -4.32 -20.53
N GLU A 49 0.54 -3.78 -19.31
CA GLU A 49 0.84 -2.36 -19.03
C GLU A 49 2.30 -1.99 -19.31
N ALA A 50 3.24 -2.87 -18.95
CA ALA A 50 4.65 -2.68 -19.27
C ALA A 50 4.90 -2.65 -20.78
N SER A 51 4.21 -3.51 -21.55
CA SER A 51 4.32 -3.55 -23.02
C SER A 51 3.87 -2.25 -23.68
N TYR A 52 2.80 -1.61 -23.19
CA TYR A 52 2.34 -0.33 -23.71
C TYR A 52 3.34 0.81 -23.51
N ARG A 53 4.33 0.63 -22.61
CA ARG A 53 5.33 1.62 -22.23
C ARG A 53 6.77 1.22 -22.61
N ASP A 54 6.93 0.10 -23.33
CA ASP A 54 8.23 -0.52 -23.64
C ASP A 54 9.14 -0.71 -22.40
N ILE A 55 8.52 -1.02 -21.25
CA ILE A 55 9.25 -1.27 -20.00
C ILE A 55 9.66 -2.74 -19.95
N LYS A 56 10.98 -3.00 -19.92
CA LYS A 56 11.57 -4.34 -19.86
C LYS A 56 12.22 -4.62 -18.50
N THR A 57 11.46 -4.40 -17.42
CA THR A 57 11.90 -4.70 -16.06
C THR A 57 11.13 -5.87 -15.47
N PRO A 58 11.70 -6.62 -14.53
CA PRO A 58 10.98 -7.72 -13.91
C PRO A 58 9.84 -7.21 -13.01
N ILE A 59 8.81 -8.06 -12.84
CA ILE A 59 7.56 -7.74 -12.13
C ILE A 59 7.80 -7.33 -10.68
N ASN A 60 8.86 -7.84 -10.05
CA ASN A 60 9.25 -7.46 -8.69
C ASN A 60 9.46 -5.95 -8.56
N ILE A 61 10.00 -5.27 -9.58
CA ILE A 61 10.19 -3.81 -9.58
C ILE A 61 8.85 -3.07 -9.50
N PHE A 62 7.80 -3.60 -10.15
CA PHE A 62 6.46 -2.99 -10.10
C PHE A 62 5.81 -3.18 -8.74
N LEU A 63 6.00 -4.35 -8.13
CA LEU A 63 5.54 -4.64 -6.77
C LEU A 63 6.28 -3.78 -5.75
N ASP A 64 7.60 -3.64 -5.89
CA ASP A 64 8.43 -2.80 -5.03
C ASP A 64 8.04 -1.32 -5.14
N ASP A 65 7.69 -0.83 -6.33
CA ASP A 65 7.16 0.51 -6.52
C ASP A 65 5.82 0.73 -5.79
N SER A 66 4.92 -0.26 -5.83
CA SER A 66 3.70 -0.23 -5.01
C SER A 66 4.01 -0.19 -3.51
N ILE A 67 4.91 -1.04 -3.03
CA ILE A 67 5.31 -1.11 -1.61
C ILE A 67 5.95 0.21 -1.16
N ASN A 68 6.88 0.75 -1.95
CA ASN A 68 7.57 2.00 -1.66
C ASN A 68 6.61 3.18 -1.65
N THR A 69 5.68 3.23 -2.61
CA THR A 69 4.63 4.27 -2.64
C THR A 69 3.75 4.18 -1.41
N SER A 70 3.33 2.97 -1.02
CA SER A 70 2.58 2.74 0.21
C SER A 70 3.36 3.16 1.45
N PHE A 71 4.67 2.89 1.51
CA PHE A 71 5.54 3.33 2.60
C PHE A 71 5.56 4.87 2.70
N LEU A 72 5.73 5.57 1.58
CA LEU A 72 5.70 7.04 1.55
C LEU A 72 4.39 7.60 2.11
N ILE A 73 3.24 7.00 1.78
CA ILE A 73 1.92 7.38 2.33
C ILE A 73 1.84 7.06 3.83
N CYS A 74 2.26 5.86 4.22
CA CYS A 74 2.19 5.36 5.60
C CYS A 74 3.03 6.19 6.58
N GLN A 75 4.10 6.82 6.13
CA GLN A 75 4.91 7.70 6.97
C GLN A 75 4.47 9.17 7.00
N LEU A 76 3.57 9.61 6.09
CA LEU A 76 3.16 11.03 6.01
C LEU A 76 2.74 11.58 7.37
N ASN A 77 3.16 12.81 7.65
CA ASN A 77 2.82 13.58 8.86
C ASN A 77 3.41 13.01 10.18
N PHE A 78 4.22 11.96 10.13
CA PHE A 78 5.06 11.60 11.27
C PHE A 78 6.29 12.49 11.36
N ARG A 79 6.74 12.79 12.58
CA ARG A 79 8.04 13.45 12.82
C ARG A 79 9.16 12.59 12.22
N GLY A 80 10.04 13.20 11.41
CA GLY A 80 11.11 12.48 10.71
C GLY A 80 10.69 11.80 9.40
N SER A 81 9.45 12.03 8.92
CA SER A 81 9.04 11.53 7.62
C SER A 81 9.79 12.20 6.47
N ILE A 82 9.94 11.45 5.37
CA ILE A 82 10.50 11.93 4.12
C ILE A 82 9.69 13.13 3.62
N LYS A 83 10.41 14.16 3.18
CA LYS A 83 9.86 15.38 2.60
C LYS A 83 10.55 15.64 1.26
N ASP A 84 9.83 15.35 0.20
CA ASP A 84 10.30 15.45 -1.17
C ASP A 84 9.12 15.74 -2.11
N LYS A 85 9.39 15.77 -3.42
CA LYS A 85 8.36 16.02 -4.45
C LYS A 85 7.26 14.94 -4.45
N TYR A 86 7.60 13.68 -4.22
CA TYR A 86 6.66 12.56 -4.26
C TYR A 86 5.70 12.58 -3.08
N THR A 87 6.22 12.76 -1.86
CA THR A 87 5.40 12.91 -0.65
C THR A 87 4.57 14.19 -0.68
N LYS A 88 5.01 15.25 -1.35
CA LYS A 88 4.19 16.45 -1.60
C LYS A 88 3.02 16.13 -2.54
N GLU A 89 3.29 15.45 -3.66
CA GLU A 89 2.27 15.04 -4.63
C GLU A 89 1.24 14.07 -4.02
N LEU A 90 1.67 13.11 -3.19
CA LEU A 90 0.77 12.21 -2.48
C LEU A 90 -0.13 12.95 -1.48
N ARG A 91 0.40 13.92 -0.73
CA ARG A 91 -0.42 14.76 0.18
C ARG A 91 -1.47 15.58 -0.59
N ASP A 92 -1.10 16.13 -1.73
CA ASP A 92 -2.03 16.83 -2.63
C ASP A 92 -3.15 15.91 -3.11
N GLY A 93 -2.80 14.72 -3.60
CA GLY A 93 -3.78 13.73 -4.05
C GLY A 93 -4.80 13.34 -2.97
N ILE A 94 -4.33 13.11 -1.74
CA ILE A 94 -5.19 12.76 -0.59
C ILE A 94 -6.15 13.91 -0.26
N THR A 95 -5.71 15.16 -0.46
CA THR A 95 -6.55 16.33 -0.23
C THR A 95 -7.61 16.47 -1.32
N ARG A 96 -7.22 16.28 -2.59
CA ARG A 96 -8.09 16.47 -3.77
C ARG A 96 -9.12 15.37 -3.96
N VAL A 97 -8.81 14.13 -3.60
CA VAL A 97 -9.73 12.99 -3.83
C VAL A 97 -11.03 13.10 -3.02
N LYS A 98 -11.04 13.87 -1.91
CA LYS A 98 -12.20 14.01 -1.01
C LYS A 98 -13.49 14.41 -1.73
N SER A 99 -13.42 15.30 -2.71
CA SER A 99 -14.60 15.75 -3.48
C SER A 99 -15.17 14.71 -4.44
N HIS A 100 -14.47 13.59 -4.63
CA HIS A 100 -14.85 12.51 -5.56
C HIS A 100 -15.25 11.22 -4.86
N ILE A 101 -15.25 11.21 -3.52
CA ILE A 101 -15.69 10.08 -2.71
C ILE A 101 -17.11 10.37 -2.23
N ILE A 102 -18.01 9.40 -2.37
CA ILE A 102 -19.46 9.56 -2.17
C ILE A 102 -19.79 10.17 -0.80
N ASP A 103 -19.10 9.74 0.26
CA ASP A 103 -19.31 10.26 1.61
C ASP A 103 -18.51 11.53 1.93
N GLY A 104 -17.74 12.05 0.96
CA GLY A 104 -16.87 13.23 1.11
C GLY A 104 -15.72 13.06 2.10
N LYS A 105 -15.52 11.85 2.64
CA LYS A 105 -14.58 11.56 3.72
C LYS A 105 -13.44 10.69 3.22
N TYR A 106 -12.25 11.28 3.15
CA TYR A 106 -11.00 10.55 2.96
C TYR A 106 -9.87 11.26 3.66
N SER A 107 -9.47 10.72 4.80
CA SER A 107 -8.45 11.32 5.66
C SER A 107 -7.06 10.76 5.32
N HIS A 108 -6.02 11.38 5.89
CA HIS A 108 -4.70 10.77 5.89
C HIS A 108 -4.68 9.40 6.59
N LEU A 109 -5.55 9.16 7.57
CA LEU A 109 -5.64 7.85 8.22
C LEU A 109 -6.19 6.79 7.25
N ASN A 110 -7.25 7.11 6.51
CA ASN A 110 -7.80 6.19 5.50
C ASN A 110 -6.76 5.86 4.41
N ALA A 111 -6.02 6.87 3.94
CA ALA A 111 -4.93 6.64 2.99
C ALA A 111 -3.83 5.73 3.56
N LYS A 112 -3.52 5.80 4.86
CA LYS A 112 -2.54 4.89 5.51
C LYS A 112 -3.09 3.46 5.60
N GLU A 113 -4.37 3.31 5.90
CA GLU A 113 -5.04 2.00 5.96
C GLU A 113 -5.02 1.33 4.59
N ASP A 114 -5.47 2.03 3.54
CA ASP A 114 -5.46 1.52 2.17
C ASP A 114 -4.04 1.21 1.68
N ALA A 115 -3.08 2.10 1.97
CA ALA A 115 -1.68 1.90 1.60
C ALA A 115 -1.09 0.66 2.29
N SER A 116 -1.45 0.40 3.55
CA SER A 116 -0.97 -0.76 4.31
C SER A 116 -1.54 -2.08 3.76
N LYS A 117 -2.80 -2.08 3.33
CA LYS A 117 -3.43 -3.21 2.61
C LYS A 117 -2.68 -3.53 1.32
N VAL A 118 -2.42 -2.50 0.50
CA VAL A 118 -1.68 -2.64 -0.76
C VAL A 118 -0.26 -3.13 -0.51
N ALA A 119 0.47 -2.57 0.47
CA ALA A 119 1.82 -3.01 0.81
C ALA A 119 1.86 -4.48 1.25
N CYS A 120 0.89 -4.92 2.04
CA CYS A 120 0.80 -6.30 2.50
C CYS A 120 0.62 -7.27 1.32
N ILE A 121 -0.40 -7.05 0.48
CA ILE A 121 -0.67 -7.93 -0.66
C ILE A 121 0.49 -7.95 -1.65
N THR A 122 1.03 -6.80 -2.00
CA THR A 122 2.13 -6.72 -2.97
C THR A 122 3.39 -7.39 -2.44
N SER A 123 3.68 -7.29 -1.13
CA SER A 123 4.77 -8.03 -0.48
C SER A 123 4.53 -9.54 -0.47
N LEU A 124 3.30 -9.99 -0.20
CA LEU A 124 2.95 -11.40 -0.26
C LEU A 124 3.11 -11.98 -1.67
N ILE A 125 2.66 -11.25 -2.69
CA ILE A 125 2.82 -11.65 -4.10
C ILE A 125 4.29 -11.67 -4.49
N ARG A 126 5.05 -10.62 -4.16
CA ARG A 126 6.48 -10.51 -4.46
C ARG A 126 7.28 -11.66 -3.87
N ASP A 127 6.96 -12.04 -2.64
CA ASP A 127 7.66 -13.10 -1.91
C ASP A 127 7.08 -14.51 -2.17
N ASN A 128 6.12 -14.63 -3.08
CA ASN A 128 5.38 -15.87 -3.38
C ASN A 128 4.72 -16.53 -2.14
N ARG A 129 4.28 -15.72 -1.17
CA ARG A 129 3.59 -16.15 0.06
C ARG A 129 2.08 -16.17 -0.14
N LEU A 130 1.61 -17.02 -1.06
CA LEU A 130 0.23 -17.01 -1.55
C LEU A 130 -0.73 -17.96 -0.82
N ASN A 131 -0.23 -18.80 0.09
CA ASN A 131 -1.03 -19.79 0.83
C ASN A 131 -1.61 -19.24 2.15
N ILE A 132 -1.81 -17.92 2.26
CA ILE A 132 -2.39 -17.27 3.44
C ILE A 132 -3.90 -17.15 3.26
N ASP A 133 -4.65 -17.42 4.34
CA ASP A 133 -6.05 -17.04 4.42
C ASP A 133 -6.16 -15.51 4.56
N ILE A 134 -6.78 -14.87 3.58
CA ILE A 134 -6.99 -13.42 3.53
C ILE A 134 -7.81 -12.94 4.72
N LYS A 135 -8.74 -13.77 5.23
CA LYS A 135 -9.47 -13.43 6.47
C LYS A 135 -8.53 -13.35 7.67
N GLY A 136 -7.45 -14.11 7.66
CA GLY A 136 -6.38 -14.07 8.66
C GLY A 136 -5.47 -12.84 8.58
N LEU A 137 -5.55 -12.03 7.52
CA LEU A 137 -4.83 -10.74 7.43
C LEU A 137 -5.47 -9.65 8.30
N LYS A 138 -6.76 -9.81 8.64
CA LYS A 138 -7.47 -8.85 9.49
C LYS A 138 -7.04 -9.06 10.94
N LEU A 139 -6.67 -7.96 11.60
CA LEU A 139 -6.27 -8.01 13.01
C LEU A 139 -7.50 -8.34 13.88
N ASP A 140 -7.57 -9.55 14.42
CA ASP A 140 -8.49 -9.86 15.51
C ASP A 140 -8.08 -9.04 16.74
N LYS A 141 -9.05 -8.43 17.44
CA LYS A 141 -8.84 -7.65 18.67
C LYS A 141 -8.00 -8.38 19.71
N LYS A 142 -8.05 -9.73 19.73
CA LYS A 142 -7.21 -10.57 20.61
C LYS A 142 -5.70 -10.50 20.31
N TYR A 143 -5.31 -10.04 19.11
CA TYR A 143 -3.93 -9.98 18.64
C TYR A 143 -3.26 -8.61 18.84
N ILE A 144 -3.99 -7.59 19.31
CA ILE A 144 -3.42 -6.27 19.65
C ILE A 144 -2.30 -6.41 20.69
N ALA A 145 -2.44 -7.35 21.63
CA ALA A 145 -1.40 -7.63 22.63
C ALA A 145 -0.11 -8.18 22.01
N LYS A 146 -0.20 -8.96 20.92
CA LYS A 146 0.96 -9.58 20.27
C LYS A 146 1.82 -8.53 19.57
N ILE A 147 1.23 -7.57 18.87
CA ILE A 147 1.96 -6.52 18.12
C ILE A 147 2.69 -5.50 19.01
N LYS A 148 2.43 -5.46 20.31
CA LYS A 148 3.02 -4.47 21.24
C LYS A 148 4.55 -4.54 21.24
N ASN A 149 5.11 -5.76 21.31
CA ASN A 149 6.54 -6.00 21.44
C ASN A 149 7.26 -6.26 20.09
N ILE A 150 6.54 -6.22 18.98
CA ILE A 150 7.10 -6.45 17.64
C ILE A 150 7.58 -5.13 17.08
N ASN A 151 8.79 -5.04 16.53
CA ASN A 151 9.23 -3.86 15.78
C ASN A 151 9.41 -4.22 14.32
N LEU A 152 9.06 -3.29 13.43
CA LEU A 152 9.34 -3.42 12.01
C LEU A 152 10.86 -3.27 11.76
N PRO A 153 11.40 -3.86 10.68
CA PRO A 153 12.81 -3.71 10.29
C PRO A 153 13.23 -2.24 10.15
N ASP A 154 14.53 -1.97 10.21
CA ASP A 154 15.09 -0.61 10.24
C ASP A 154 14.60 0.28 9.10
N GLU A 155 14.47 -0.26 7.87
CA GLU A 155 13.98 0.47 6.70
C GLU A 155 12.55 1.01 6.89
N PHE A 156 11.74 0.33 7.71
CA PHE A 156 10.35 0.68 8.01
C PHE A 156 10.16 1.16 9.45
N ASN A 157 11.23 1.43 10.20
CA ASN A 157 11.15 1.73 11.64
C ASN A 157 10.22 2.93 11.95
N ILE A 158 10.15 3.94 11.08
CA ILE A 158 9.23 5.07 11.25
C ILE A 158 7.75 4.64 11.32
N LEU A 159 7.39 3.52 10.69
CA LEU A 159 6.06 2.95 10.70
C LEU A 159 5.71 2.25 12.01
N ASN A 160 6.65 2.05 12.95
CA ASN A 160 6.32 1.62 14.31
C ASN A 160 5.33 2.58 15.01
N LYS A 161 5.26 3.84 14.56
CA LYS A 161 4.25 4.82 15.01
C LYS A 161 2.82 4.41 14.66
N LEU A 162 2.61 3.56 13.65
CA LEU A 162 1.29 3.03 13.30
C LEU A 162 0.67 2.22 14.44
N LYS A 163 1.46 1.62 15.34
CA LYS A 163 0.93 0.89 16.52
C LYS A 163 -0.08 1.71 17.32
N VAL A 164 0.11 3.03 17.39
CA VAL A 164 -0.75 3.94 18.16
C VAL A 164 -1.91 4.46 17.31
N VAL A 165 -1.65 4.87 16.07
CA VAL A 165 -2.67 5.52 15.23
C VAL A 165 -3.56 4.56 14.43
N SER A 166 -3.03 3.40 14.05
CA SER A 166 -3.76 2.33 13.34
C SER A 166 -3.05 0.98 13.58
N PRO A 167 -3.42 0.27 14.67
CA PRO A 167 -2.89 -1.06 14.98
C PRO A 167 -3.04 -2.06 13.84
N GLU A 168 -4.14 -1.97 13.08
CA GLU A 168 -4.40 -2.80 11.91
C GLU A 168 -3.39 -2.52 10.79
N SER A 169 -3.15 -1.24 10.47
CA SER A 169 -2.11 -0.86 9.50
C SER A 169 -0.74 -1.39 9.92
N PHE A 170 -0.40 -1.27 11.22
CA PHE A 170 0.85 -1.82 11.75
C PHE A 170 0.93 -3.34 11.56
N HIS A 171 -0.14 -4.08 11.86
CA HIS A 171 -0.20 -5.52 11.68
C HIS A 171 0.05 -5.94 10.23
N LEU A 172 -0.58 -5.26 9.27
CA LEU A 172 -0.38 -5.51 7.84
C LEU A 172 1.08 -5.29 7.42
N TRP A 173 1.73 -4.24 7.93
CA TRP A 173 3.16 -4.02 7.71
C TRP A 173 4.03 -5.09 8.37
N ALA A 174 3.65 -5.59 9.55
CA ALA A 174 4.38 -6.69 10.19
C ALA A 174 4.33 -7.98 9.35
N ILE A 175 3.17 -8.31 8.76
CA ILE A 175 3.06 -9.42 7.79
C ILE A 175 3.87 -9.15 6.53
N ALA A 176 3.78 -7.94 5.98
CA ALA A 176 4.49 -7.52 4.77
C ALA A 176 6.00 -7.72 4.92
N THR A 177 6.53 -7.37 6.09
CA THR A 177 7.96 -7.36 6.41
C THR A 177 8.47 -8.64 7.07
N LYS A 178 7.60 -9.65 7.27
CA LYS A 178 7.93 -10.90 7.99
C LYS A 178 8.42 -10.67 9.42
N ALA A 179 7.95 -9.58 10.06
CA ALA A 179 8.17 -9.33 11.48
C ALA A 179 7.27 -10.21 12.36
N ILE A 180 6.26 -10.86 11.75
CA ILE A 180 5.39 -11.90 12.32
C ILE A 180 5.13 -13.02 11.32
#